data_AF-A0A7S1RHJ0-F1
#
_entry.id   AF-A0A7S1RHJ0-F1
#
_cell.length_a   1.000
_cell.length_b   1.000
_cell.length_c   1.000
_cell.angle_alpha   90.00
_cell.angle_beta   90.00
_cell.angle_gamma   90.00
#
_symmetry.space_group_name_H-M   'P 1'
#
loop_
_entity.id
_entity.type
_entity.pdbx_description
1 polymer ?
#
loop_
_entity_poly.entity_id
_entity_poly.type
_entity_poly.pdbx_seq_one_letter_code
_entity_poly.pdbx_strand_id
1 'polypeptide(L)'
;GAGCAARMLVRGGMPCGGASGAPSAEEVEKAKYRLHAGFSFVGITEQWELSMCLFSKMFKVDCHPLQFTDARPGFDKALGLEEYPEELLGGYRDPYDDQVYAEALSIFEEAVKLYNVSEASCGHCFEQAGVSLASTRVRVLRDNHTDGQH
;
A
#
# COMPACT_ATOMS: atom_id res chain seq x y z
N GLY A 1 15.88 -6.05 -10.49
CA GLY A 1 15.41 -7.31 -11.11
C GLY A 1 14.07 -7.68 -10.49
N ALA A 2 13.15 -8.19 -11.29
CA ALA A 2 11.75 -8.47 -10.93
C ALA A 2 11.59 -9.41 -9.71
N GLY A 3 10.49 -9.35 -8.97
CA GLY A 3 10.11 -10.28 -7.89
C GLY A 3 10.66 -9.91 -6.51
N CYS A 4 10.72 -8.62 -6.19
CA CYS A 4 11.23 -8.09 -4.92
C CYS A 4 10.40 -8.59 -3.73
N ALA A 5 9.09 -8.36 -3.74
CA ALA A 5 8.19 -8.75 -2.66
C ALA A 5 8.13 -10.27 -2.51
N ALA A 6 8.01 -11.00 -3.63
CA ALA A 6 8.04 -12.46 -3.63
C ALA A 6 9.32 -13.00 -2.94
N ARG A 7 10.50 -12.47 -3.29
CA ARG A 7 11.76 -12.86 -2.66
C ARG A 7 11.80 -12.52 -1.16
N MET A 8 11.41 -11.31 -0.77
CA MET A 8 11.44 -10.92 0.65
C MET A 8 10.57 -11.82 1.51
N LEU A 9 9.43 -12.26 0.97
CA LEU A 9 8.51 -13.15 1.66
C LEU A 9 9.04 -14.58 1.77
N VAL A 10 9.88 -15.07 0.85
CA VAL A 10 10.30 -16.49 0.83
C VAL A 10 11.76 -16.73 1.19
N ARG A 11 12.67 -15.87 0.73
CA ARG A 11 14.13 -15.98 0.82
C ARG A 11 14.63 -15.08 1.96
N GLY A 12 14.64 -15.63 3.18
CA GLY A 12 14.97 -14.88 4.40
C GLY A 12 16.28 -14.08 4.29
N GLY A 13 16.24 -12.79 4.66
CA GLY A 13 17.41 -11.92 4.75
C GLY A 13 17.96 -11.38 3.43
N MET A 14 17.36 -11.69 2.27
CA MET A 14 17.81 -11.12 1.00
C MET A 14 17.12 -9.77 0.72
N PRO A 15 17.88 -8.69 0.50
CA PRO A 15 17.30 -7.43 0.06
C PRO A 15 16.77 -7.57 -1.38
N CYS A 16 15.82 -6.72 -1.76
CA CYS A 16 15.24 -6.73 -3.11
C CYS A 16 16.25 -6.59 -4.26
N GLY A 17 17.42 -5.98 -4.00
CA GLY A 17 18.52 -5.85 -4.95
C GLY A 17 19.53 -7.00 -4.96
N GLY A 18 19.34 -8.05 -4.16
CA GLY A 18 20.26 -9.19 -4.10
C GLY A 18 20.28 -10.01 -5.40
N ALA A 19 21.47 -10.45 -5.82
CA ALA A 19 21.71 -11.23 -7.05
C ALA A 19 21.25 -12.69 -6.95
N SER A 20 19.99 -12.92 -6.59
CA SER A 20 19.42 -14.27 -6.39
C SER A 20 18.55 -14.75 -7.55
N GLY A 21 18.50 -14.02 -8.67
CA GLY A 21 17.66 -14.36 -9.81
C GLY A 21 16.17 -14.13 -9.57
N ALA A 22 15.35 -14.42 -10.58
CA ALA A 22 13.90 -14.33 -10.50
C ALA A 22 13.33 -15.40 -9.53
N PRO A 23 12.17 -15.14 -8.90
CA PRO A 23 11.42 -16.16 -8.17
C PRO A 23 10.94 -17.29 -9.09
N SER A 24 10.87 -18.51 -8.58
CA SER A 24 10.14 -19.60 -9.22
C SER A 24 8.63 -19.46 -8.97
N ALA A 25 7.80 -20.19 -9.73
CA ALA A 25 6.35 -20.25 -9.48
C ALA A 25 6.02 -20.80 -8.08
N GLU A 26 6.78 -21.78 -7.60
CA GLU A 26 6.64 -22.32 -6.24
C GLU A 26 6.94 -21.26 -5.17
N GLU A 27 7.91 -20.38 -5.42
CA GLU A 27 8.21 -19.28 -4.53
C GLU A 27 7.12 -18.20 -4.52
N VAL A 28 6.50 -17.91 -5.66
CA VAL A 28 5.33 -17.02 -5.71
C VAL A 28 4.16 -17.60 -4.90
N GLU A 29 3.84 -18.89 -5.07
CA GLU A 29 2.77 -19.52 -4.30
C GLU A 29 3.09 -19.59 -2.80
N LYS A 30 4.35 -19.85 -2.44
CA LYS A 30 4.79 -19.81 -1.05
C LYS A 30 4.72 -18.40 -0.45
N ALA A 31 5.00 -17.35 -1.24
CA ALA A 31 4.85 -15.97 -0.82
C ALA A 31 3.38 -15.66 -0.50
N LYS A 32 2.46 -16.01 -1.40
CA LYS A 32 1.01 -15.90 -1.21
C LYS A 32 0.53 -16.64 0.04
N TYR A 33 0.96 -17.90 0.21
CA TYR A 33 0.65 -18.68 1.43
C TYR A 33 1.14 -17.97 2.71
N ARG A 34 2.34 -17.37 2.69
CA ARG A 34 2.86 -16.65 3.85
C ARG A 34 2.05 -15.41 4.18
N LEU A 35 1.46 -14.70 3.20
CA LEU A 35 0.55 -13.59 3.47
C LEU A 35 -0.64 -14.02 4.33
N HIS A 36 -1.21 -15.20 4.06
CA HIS A 36 -2.33 -15.76 4.82
C HIS A 36 -1.94 -16.33 6.18
N ALA A 37 -0.85 -17.11 6.23
CA ALA A 37 -0.52 -17.93 7.40
C ALA A 37 0.56 -17.33 8.30
N GLY A 38 1.34 -16.37 7.80
CA GLY A 38 2.54 -15.84 8.45
C GLY A 38 2.41 -14.43 9.01
N PHE A 39 1.39 -13.68 8.59
CA PHE A 39 1.18 -12.30 9.02
C PHE A 39 -0.17 -12.14 9.70
N SER A 40 -0.19 -11.42 10.82
CA SER A 40 -1.43 -11.04 11.48
C SER A 40 -2.13 -9.85 10.81
N PHE A 41 -1.43 -9.13 9.94
CA PHE A 41 -1.91 -7.93 9.26
C PHE A 41 -1.22 -7.78 7.91
N VAL A 42 -2.00 -7.42 6.90
CA VAL A 42 -1.54 -7.07 5.55
C VAL A 42 -2.22 -5.75 5.17
N GLY A 43 -1.42 -4.75 4.82
CA GLY A 43 -1.88 -3.42 4.39
C GLY A 43 -1.41 -3.09 2.97
N ILE A 44 -2.00 -2.04 2.39
CA ILE A 44 -1.76 -1.58 1.02
C ILE A 44 -1.32 -0.11 1.06
N THR A 45 -0.19 0.19 0.42
CA THR A 45 0.45 1.52 0.50
C THR A 45 -0.40 2.59 -0.16
N GLU A 46 -1.07 2.26 -1.26
CA GLU A 46 -1.99 3.12 -2.01
C GLU A 46 -3.23 3.49 -1.17
N GLN A 47 -3.51 2.73 -0.12
CA GLN A 47 -4.59 2.94 0.84
C GLN A 47 -4.03 3.04 2.27
N TRP A 48 -2.96 3.81 2.44
CA TRP A 48 -2.18 3.88 3.68
C TRP A 48 -3.03 4.24 4.91
N GLU A 49 -3.88 5.26 4.81
CA GLU A 49 -4.71 5.72 5.91
C GLU A 49 -5.70 4.65 6.37
N LEU A 50 -6.33 3.96 5.42
CA LEU A 50 -7.22 2.84 5.72
C LEU A 50 -6.46 1.64 6.28
N SER A 51 -5.23 1.39 5.81
CA SER A 51 -4.36 0.34 6.33
C SER A 51 -4.01 0.58 7.80
N MET A 52 -3.66 1.81 8.18
CA MET A 52 -3.36 2.14 9.57
C MET A 52 -4.61 2.11 10.47
N CYS A 53 -5.76 2.57 9.96
CA CYS A 53 -7.02 2.43 10.68
C CYS A 53 -7.40 0.95 10.89
N LEU A 54 -7.26 0.11 9.85
CA LEU A 54 -7.50 -1.33 9.93
C LEU A 54 -6.60 -1.96 11.00
N PHE A 55 -5.30 -1.67 10.98
CA PHE A 55 -4.36 -2.13 12.01
C PHE A 55 -4.86 -1.76 13.41
N SER A 56 -5.20 -0.49 13.64
CA SER A 56 -5.69 -0.03 14.94
C SER A 56 -6.97 -0.73 15.38
N LYS A 57 -7.91 -0.99 14.46
CA LYS A 57 -9.12 -1.77 14.77
C LYS A 57 -8.83 -3.24 15.08
N MET A 58 -7.96 -3.89 14.31
CA MET A 58 -7.59 -5.30 14.50
C MET A 58 -6.94 -5.53 15.87
N PHE A 59 -6.03 -4.64 16.27
CA PHE A 59 -5.26 -4.78 17.51
C PHE A 59 -5.83 -3.97 18.69
N LYS A 60 -6.90 -3.20 18.48
CA LYS A 60 -7.54 -2.35 19.49
C LYS A 60 -6.55 -1.36 20.14
N VAL A 61 -5.75 -0.71 19.31
CA VAL A 61 -4.80 0.33 19.72
C VAL A 61 -5.25 1.70 19.21
N ASP A 62 -4.82 2.76 19.90
CA ASP A 62 -5.08 4.13 19.45
C ASP A 62 -4.30 4.46 18.18
N CYS A 63 -4.89 5.33 17.35
CA CYS A 63 -4.21 5.86 16.18
C CYS A 63 -3.23 6.96 16.58
N HIS A 64 -1.98 6.83 16.15
CA HIS A 64 -0.90 7.74 16.50
C HIS A 64 -0.45 8.55 15.28
N PRO A 65 -0.19 9.86 15.39
CA PRO A 65 0.22 10.71 14.25
C PRO A 65 1.41 10.15 13.43
N LEU A 66 2.36 9.51 14.12
CA LEU A 66 3.53 8.88 13.47
C LEU A 66 3.17 7.74 12.51
N GLN A 67 2.01 7.08 12.68
CA GLN A 67 1.54 6.05 11.74
C GLN A 67 1.16 6.65 10.38
N PHE A 68 0.82 7.95 10.34
CA PHE A 68 0.35 8.66 9.15
C PHE A 68 1.39 9.63 8.59
N THR A 69 2.59 9.63 9.16
CA THR A 69 3.70 10.47 8.71
C THR A 69 4.53 9.72 7.68
N ASP A 70 4.80 10.34 6.53
CA ASP A 70 5.76 9.82 5.56
C ASP A 70 7.19 9.90 6.12
N ALA A 71 7.66 8.80 6.70
CA ALA A 71 9.00 8.71 7.30
C ALA A 71 10.11 8.55 6.24
N ARG A 72 9.76 8.39 4.96
CA ARG A 72 10.71 8.22 3.84
C ARG A 72 10.19 8.97 2.62
N PRO A 73 10.16 10.31 2.66
CA PRO A 73 9.76 11.09 1.51
C PRO A 73 10.66 10.70 0.34
N GLY A 74 10.05 10.22 -0.74
CA GLY A 74 10.76 9.82 -1.94
C GLY A 74 11.61 10.97 -2.49
N PHE A 75 12.70 10.64 -3.17
CA PHE A 75 13.58 11.64 -3.79
C PHE A 75 12.81 12.53 -4.78
N ASP A 76 11.81 11.97 -5.46
CA ASP A 76 10.93 12.68 -6.38
C ASP A 76 10.11 13.76 -5.66
N LYS A 77 9.58 13.46 -4.46
CA LYS A 77 8.93 14.46 -3.60
C LYS A 77 9.90 15.57 -3.17
N ALA A 78 11.17 15.23 -2.94
CA ALA A 78 12.22 16.21 -2.62
C ALA A 78 12.59 17.10 -3.82
N LEU A 79 12.36 16.61 -5.05
CA LEU A 79 12.51 17.37 -6.30
C LEU A 79 11.22 18.10 -6.72
N GLY A 80 10.16 18.02 -5.92
CA GLY A 80 8.86 18.65 -6.22
C GLY A 80 8.01 17.90 -7.25
N LEU A 81 8.37 16.66 -7.59
CA LEU A 81 7.53 15.77 -8.37
C LEU A 81 6.53 15.11 -7.43
N GLU A 82 5.22 15.30 -7.67
CA GLU A 82 4.18 14.70 -6.84
C GLU A 82 4.11 13.18 -7.01
N GLU A 83 4.49 12.67 -8.19
CA GLU A 83 4.44 11.26 -8.54
C GLU A 83 5.60 10.89 -9.48
N TYR A 84 6.06 9.64 -9.40
CA TYR A 84 7.07 9.12 -10.32
C TYR A 84 6.40 8.91 -11.69
N PRO A 85 6.93 9.47 -12.79
CA PRO A 85 6.32 9.31 -14.11
C PRO A 85 6.41 7.85 -14.57
N GLU A 86 5.31 7.13 -14.47
CA GLU A 86 5.20 5.71 -14.84
C GLU A 86 5.47 5.49 -16.34
N GLU A 87 5.37 6.52 -17.18
CA GLU A 87 5.73 6.44 -18.60
C GLU A 87 7.18 6.03 -18.79
N LEU A 88 8.06 6.36 -17.83
CA LEU A 88 9.46 5.91 -17.82
C LEU A 88 9.60 4.39 -17.69
N LEU A 89 8.58 3.70 -17.16
CA LEU A 89 8.54 2.25 -17.06
C LEU A 89 8.15 1.58 -18.39
N GLY A 90 7.65 2.33 -19.37
CA GLY A 90 7.28 1.80 -20.69
C GLY A 90 6.23 0.69 -20.62
N GLY A 91 5.33 0.74 -19.65
CA GLY A 91 4.33 -0.30 -19.40
C GLY A 91 4.90 -1.59 -18.78
N TYR A 92 6.13 -1.57 -18.27
CA TYR A 92 6.69 -2.70 -17.53
C TYR A 92 5.82 -3.04 -16.33
N ARG A 93 5.54 -4.34 -16.17
CA ARG A 93 4.89 -4.90 -14.99
C ARG A 93 5.75 -6.03 -14.44
N ASP A 94 5.80 -6.18 -13.13
CA ASP A 94 6.54 -7.25 -12.48
C ASP A 94 5.65 -8.49 -12.37
N PRO A 95 5.85 -9.53 -13.20
CA PRO A 95 4.90 -10.64 -13.27
C PRO A 95 4.88 -11.49 -11.99
N TYR A 96 5.88 -11.37 -11.12
CA TYR A 96 5.96 -12.10 -9.86
C TYR A 96 5.32 -11.30 -8.73
N ASP A 97 5.71 -10.03 -8.59
CA ASP A 97 5.18 -9.17 -7.53
C ASP A 97 3.72 -8.78 -7.80
N ASP A 98 3.28 -8.69 -9.06
CA ASP A 98 1.87 -8.47 -9.41
C ASP A 98 0.95 -9.53 -8.80
N GLN A 99 1.37 -10.80 -8.83
CA GLN A 99 0.57 -11.91 -8.28
C GLN A 99 0.52 -11.86 -6.76
N VAL A 100 1.64 -11.51 -6.12
CA VAL A 100 1.72 -11.33 -4.66
C VAL A 100 0.89 -10.13 -4.21
N TYR A 101 0.95 -9.03 -4.96
CA TYR A 101 0.16 -7.82 -4.69
C TYR A 101 -1.34 -8.07 -4.85
N ALA A 102 -1.77 -8.77 -5.90
CA ALA A 102 -3.18 -9.13 -6.08
C ALA A 102 -3.71 -9.97 -4.91
N GLU A 103 -2.91 -10.92 -4.41
CA GLU A 103 -3.26 -11.70 -3.22
C GLU A 103 -3.34 -10.83 -1.95
N ALA A 104 -2.35 -9.95 -1.74
CA ALA A 104 -2.33 -9.01 -0.62
C ALA A 104 -3.55 -8.08 -0.63
N LEU A 105 -3.94 -7.59 -1.81
CA LEU A 105 -5.12 -6.75 -1.99
C LEU A 105 -6.40 -7.50 -1.63
N SER A 106 -6.55 -8.77 -2.05
CA SER A 106 -7.70 -9.61 -1.67
C SER A 106 -7.81 -9.76 -0.14
N ILE A 107 -6.69 -10.07 0.54
CA ILE A 107 -6.65 -10.20 2.00
C ILE A 107 -7.03 -8.88 2.68
N PHE A 108 -6.48 -7.77 2.19
CA PHE A 108 -6.77 -6.44 2.71
C PHE A 108 -8.26 -6.09 2.57
N GLU A 109 -8.85 -6.31 1.38
CA GLU A 109 -10.27 -6.04 1.14
C GLU A 109 -11.21 -6.91 2.00
N GLU A 110 -10.85 -8.18 2.22
CA GLU A 110 -11.57 -9.07 3.13
C GLU A 110 -11.50 -8.56 4.57
N ALA A 111 -10.31 -8.16 5.03
CA ALA A 111 -10.13 -7.59 6.36
C ALA A 111 -10.88 -6.26 6.53
N VAL A 112 -10.86 -5.38 5.52
CA VAL A 112 -11.62 -4.13 5.52
C VAL A 112 -13.11 -4.40 5.73
N LYS A 113 -13.67 -5.40 5.04
CA LYS A 113 -15.08 -5.81 5.22
C LYS A 113 -15.31 -6.38 6.61
N LEU A 114 -14.45 -7.30 7.06
CA LEU A 114 -14.57 -7.98 8.36
C LEU A 114 -14.53 -7.01 9.54
N TYR A 115 -13.66 -6.00 9.50
CA TYR A 115 -13.48 -5.01 10.57
C TYR A 115 -14.30 -3.72 10.35
N ASN A 116 -15.18 -3.70 9.34
CA ASN A 116 -16.00 -2.55 8.96
C ASN A 116 -15.17 -1.27 8.87
N VAL A 117 -14.11 -1.32 8.07
CA VAL A 117 -13.21 -0.19 7.81
C VAL A 117 -13.73 0.59 6.60
N SER A 118 -13.71 1.90 6.73
CA SER A 118 -14.10 2.90 5.73
C SER A 118 -13.67 4.26 6.25
N GLU A 119 -13.53 5.26 5.38
CA GLU A 119 -13.19 6.63 5.81
C GLU A 119 -14.09 7.11 6.94
N ALA A 120 -15.42 6.92 6.80
CA ALA A 120 -16.40 7.31 7.80
C ALA A 120 -16.19 6.57 9.15
N SER A 121 -15.98 5.26 9.11
CA SER A 121 -15.76 4.46 10.33
C SER A 121 -14.40 4.73 11.00
N CYS A 122 -13.48 5.35 10.26
CA CYS A 122 -12.12 5.70 10.70
C CYS A 122 -11.99 7.16 11.14
N GLY A 123 -13.07 7.96 11.11
CA GLY A 123 -13.04 9.38 11.48
C GLY A 123 -12.35 9.64 12.83
N HIS A 124 -12.73 8.88 13.87
CA HIS A 124 -12.10 9.00 15.18
C HIS A 124 -10.59 8.67 15.17
N CYS A 125 -10.18 7.65 14.42
CA CYS A 125 -8.76 7.29 14.26
C CYS A 125 -7.97 8.43 13.60
N PHE A 126 -8.53 9.04 12.55
CA PHE A 126 -7.91 10.17 11.86
C PHE A 126 -7.84 11.41 12.75
N GLU A 127 -8.90 11.69 13.52
CA GLU A 127 -8.92 12.77 14.51
C GLU A 127 -7.85 12.58 15.58
N GLN A 128 -7.74 11.38 16.17
CA GLN A 128 -6.68 11.04 17.14
C GLN A 128 -5.28 11.25 16.57
N ALA A 129 -5.08 10.90 15.30
CA ALA A 129 -3.81 11.05 14.60
C ALA A 129 -3.55 12.46 14.04
N GLY A 130 -4.52 13.38 14.13
CA GLY A 130 -4.41 14.73 13.55
C GLY A 130 -4.43 14.75 12.01
N VAL A 131 -5.00 13.72 11.37
CA VAL A 131 -5.11 13.60 9.90
C VAL A 131 -6.40 14.27 9.43
N SER A 132 -6.30 15.15 8.44
CA SER A 132 -7.48 15.79 7.83
C SER A 132 -8.01 14.99 6.63
N LEU A 133 -9.26 14.54 6.72
CA LEU A 133 -10.02 13.89 5.64
C LEU A 133 -10.13 14.74 4.35
N ALA A 134 -9.85 16.05 4.42
CA ALA A 134 -9.83 16.91 3.23
C ALA A 134 -8.64 16.60 2.30
N SER A 135 -7.57 15.99 2.79
CA SER A 135 -6.43 15.58 1.97
C SER A 135 -6.77 14.43 1.02
N THR A 136 -7.73 13.58 1.38
CA THR A 136 -8.15 12.41 0.60
C THR A 136 -8.97 12.78 -0.65
N ARG A 137 -9.73 13.90 -0.62
CA ARG A 137 -10.52 14.36 -1.78
C ARG A 137 -9.73 15.14 -2.83
N VAL A 138 -8.54 15.66 -2.50
CA VAL A 138 -7.78 16.47 -3.47
C VAL A 138 -7.22 15.61 -4.61
N ARG A 139 -7.02 14.30 -4.40
CA ARG A 139 -6.55 13.40 -5.47
C ARG A 139 -7.64 12.97 -6.47
N VAL A 140 -8.93 13.04 -6.13
CA VAL A 140 -10.02 12.58 -7.02
C VAL A 140 -10.80 13.75 -7.67
N LEU A 141 -10.72 14.97 -7.12
CA LEU A 141 -11.51 16.11 -7.61
C LEU A 141 -10.76 17.10 -8.52
N ARG A 142 -9.49 16.84 -8.88
CA ARG A 142 -8.75 17.72 -9.83
C ARG A 142 -8.89 17.34 -11.32
N ASP A 143 -9.62 16.27 -11.65
CA ASP A 143 -9.81 15.84 -13.04
C ASP A 143 -11.16 16.24 -13.68
N ASN A 144 -11.88 17.21 -13.11
CA ASN A 144 -13.10 17.75 -13.75
C ASN A 144 -13.15 19.29 -13.70
N HIS A 145 -12.10 19.93 -14.21
CA HIS A 145 -12.23 21.32 -14.65
C HIS A 145 -11.63 21.50 -16.05
N THR A 146 -12.38 21.06 -17.06
CA THR A 146 -12.33 21.69 -18.38
C THR A 146 -13.54 22.59 -18.55
N ASP A 147 -13.21 23.85 -18.81
CA ASP A 147 -14.01 25.01 -19.18
C ASP A 147 -15.39 24.77 -19.77
N GLY A 148 -16.33 25.57 -19.28
CA GLY A 148 -17.58 25.85 -19.98
C GLY A 148 -18.34 26.99 -19.33
N GLN A 149 -18.00 28.24 -19.67
CA GLN A 149 -18.92 29.37 -19.91
C GLN A 149 -18.17 30.71 -19.99
N HIS A 150 -17.93 31.22 -21.20
CA HIS A 150 -18.60 32.39 -21.78
C HIS A 150 -18.05 32.72 -23.18
#